data_AF-A0A1J1I9H1-F1
#
_entry.id   AF-A0A1J1I9H1-F1
#
_cell.length_a   1.000
_cell.length_b   1.000
_cell.length_c   1.000
_cell.angle_alpha   90.00
_cell.angle_beta   90.00
_cell.angle_gamma   90.00
#
_symmetry.space_group_name_H-M   'P 1'
#
loop_
_entity.id
_entity.type
_entity.pdbx_description
1 polymer ?
#
loop_
_entity_poly.entity_id
_entity_poly.type
_entity_poly.pdbx_seq_one_letter_code
_entity_poly.pdbx_strand_id
1 'polypeptide(L)'
;MKFTLGIFLIFFVGALAQDETVTDGFIRAQGELSLTHEFFETTLFLNRGQISSYLYRINREIITSHIDTYAFIKTRGIDALAEINAIPETPNNAECLGSLRNRWDLQVTRYGHRLATCVNNAYRLLRGWNEFLNNLHAIGQVAGNQVQNLGVKVLSETEIFDGRNQFPVMINRELRILLKVFLSYRDLFDGFLDEISEDYLNTIRDLIECDQVLEREFEAEIEVELNRAQNCAALDNTAEQKAVPL
;
A
#
# COMPACT_ATOMS: atom_id res chain seq x y z
N MET A 1 12.44 11.78 11.81
CA MET A 1 12.68 13.24 11.92
C MET A 1 11.33 13.92 11.86
N LYS A 2 10.76 14.28 13.01
CA LYS A 2 9.52 15.06 13.07
C LYS A 2 9.84 16.46 12.56
N PHE A 3 9.40 16.82 11.37
CA PHE A 3 9.39 18.21 10.96
C PHE A 3 8.29 18.89 11.78
N THR A 4 8.66 19.37 12.97
CA THR A 4 7.92 20.44 13.64
C THR A 4 7.96 21.63 12.69
N LEU A 5 6.95 21.71 11.81
CA LEU A 5 6.62 22.92 11.05
C LEU A 5 5.98 23.91 12.03
N GLY A 6 6.77 24.29 13.04
CA GLY A 6 6.54 25.49 13.82
C GLY A 6 6.83 26.67 12.91
N ILE A 7 5.95 27.67 12.97
CA ILE A 7 6.09 29.01 12.37
C ILE A 7 5.71 29.05 10.88
N PHE A 8 4.45 29.35 10.59
CA PHE A 8 4.02 30.53 9.79
C PHE A 8 2.49 30.59 9.80
N LEU A 9 1.91 30.97 10.95
CA LEU A 9 0.48 31.29 11.05
C LEU A 9 0.30 32.56 11.87
N ILE A 10 1.03 33.60 11.49
CA ILE A 10 0.74 34.99 11.86
C ILE A 10 1.03 35.87 10.65
N PHE A 11 0.02 36.07 9.81
CA PHE A 11 -0.15 37.33 9.07
C PHE A 11 -1.58 37.81 9.30
N PHE A 12 -1.93 38.04 10.56
CA PHE A 12 -2.93 39.05 10.89
C PHE A 12 -2.22 40.40 10.75
N VAL A 13 -2.18 40.94 9.53
CA VAL A 13 -1.95 42.38 9.38
C VAL A 13 -3.26 43.05 9.77
N GLY A 14 -3.38 43.37 11.06
CA GLY A 14 -4.19 44.50 11.49
C GLY A 14 -3.64 45.73 10.77
N ALA A 15 -4.21 46.04 9.61
CA ALA A 15 -3.91 47.27 8.91
C ALA A 15 -4.76 48.37 9.55
N LEU A 16 -4.05 49.33 10.14
CA LEU A 16 -4.53 50.63 10.57
C LEU A 16 -5.41 51.24 9.47
N ALA A 17 -6.48 51.91 9.90
CA ALA A 17 -7.41 52.66 9.06
C ALA A 17 -6.66 53.60 8.09
N GLN A 18 -6.51 53.17 6.84
CA GLN A 18 -6.36 54.03 5.68
C GLN A 18 -7.64 53.92 4.85
N ASP A 19 -7.96 54.99 4.12
CA ASP A 19 -9.16 55.11 3.28
C ASP A 19 -9.06 54.15 2.08
N GLU A 20 -9.26 52.86 2.36
CA GLU A 20 -9.17 51.75 1.41
C GLU A 20 -10.37 51.83 0.46
N THR A 21 -10.13 51.91 -0.85
CA THR A 21 -11.23 51.90 -1.82
C THR A 21 -11.83 50.49 -1.89
N VAL A 22 -13.08 50.37 -2.38
CA VAL A 22 -13.72 49.06 -2.63
C VAL A 22 -12.83 48.17 -3.50
N THR A 23 -12.15 48.79 -4.47
CA THR A 23 -11.24 48.14 -5.40
C THR A 23 -9.99 47.63 -4.69
N ASP A 24 -9.38 48.42 -3.79
CA ASP A 24 -8.19 48.00 -3.04
C ASP A 24 -8.51 46.84 -2.09
N GLY A 25 -9.63 46.93 -1.36
CA GLY A 25 -10.09 45.86 -0.48
C GLY A 25 -10.42 44.57 -1.24
N PHE A 26 -11.00 44.69 -2.45
CA PHE A 26 -11.27 43.55 -3.31
C PHE A 26 -9.98 42.92 -3.89
N ILE A 27 -9.04 43.73 -4.38
CA ILE A 27 -7.74 43.24 -4.89
C ILE A 27 -6.98 42.50 -3.79
N ARG A 28 -6.99 43.03 -2.57
CA ARG A 28 -6.38 42.37 -1.40
C ARG A 28 -7.03 41.02 -1.12
N ALA A 29 -8.36 40.96 -1.08
CA ALA A 29 -9.08 39.71 -0.88
C ALA A 29 -8.79 38.68 -2.00
N GLN A 30 -8.66 39.13 -3.25
CA GLN A 30 -8.25 38.26 -4.36
C GLN A 30 -6.81 37.74 -4.23
N GLY A 31 -5.89 38.58 -3.73
CA GLY A 31 -4.53 38.15 -3.39
C GLY A 31 -4.52 37.08 -2.30
N GLU A 32 -5.34 37.24 -1.25
CA GLU A 32 -5.50 36.23 -0.19
C GLU A 32 -6.08 34.91 -0.72
N LEU A 33 -7.03 34.96 -1.66
CA LEU A 33 -7.56 33.77 -2.33
C LEU A 33 -6.49 33.05 -3.16
N SER A 34 -5.70 33.79 -3.94
CA SER A 34 -4.65 33.20 -4.78
C SER A 34 -3.56 32.52 -3.95
N LEU A 35 -3.10 33.17 -2.88
CA LEU A 35 -2.13 32.58 -1.95
C LEU A 35 -2.70 31.34 -1.25
N THR A 36 -3.96 31.38 -0.83
CA THR A 36 -4.61 30.23 -0.18
C THR A 36 -4.76 29.06 -1.17
N HIS A 37 -5.10 29.36 -2.41
CA HIS A 37 -5.19 28.36 -3.46
C HIS A 37 -3.83 27.70 -3.75
N GLU A 38 -2.76 28.49 -3.92
CA GLU A 38 -1.39 27.97 -4.12
C GLU A 38 -0.94 27.11 -2.93
N PHE A 39 -1.26 27.53 -1.71
CA PHE A 39 -1.01 26.74 -0.50
C PHE A 39 -1.74 25.39 -0.53
N PHE A 40 -3.00 25.36 -0.97
CA PHE A 40 -3.76 24.12 -1.10
C PHE A 40 -3.16 23.20 -2.17
N GLU A 41 -2.87 23.71 -3.38
CA GLU A 41 -2.27 22.90 -4.44
C GLU A 41 -0.91 22.33 -4.04
N THR A 42 -0.05 23.15 -3.44
CA THR A 42 1.27 22.71 -2.98
C THR A 42 1.16 21.60 -1.94
N THR A 43 0.24 21.75 -0.99
CA THR A 43 0.00 20.71 0.03
C THR A 43 -0.48 19.43 -0.61
N LEU A 44 -1.49 19.49 -1.49
CA LEU A 44 -2.01 18.31 -2.21
C LEU A 44 -0.92 17.60 -3.02
N PHE A 45 -0.06 18.38 -3.69
CA PHE A 45 1.04 17.84 -4.48
C PHE A 45 2.09 17.12 -3.63
N LEU A 46 2.56 17.75 -2.55
CA LEU A 46 3.55 17.16 -1.63
C LEU A 46 3.01 15.88 -0.98
N ASN A 47 1.77 15.93 -0.54
CA ASN A 47 1.04 14.82 0.05
C ASN A 47 0.97 13.62 -0.89
N ARG A 48 0.57 13.85 -2.15
CA ARG A 48 0.53 12.81 -3.18
C ARG A 48 1.92 12.20 -3.42
N GLY A 49 2.96 13.03 -3.46
CA GLY A 49 4.34 12.58 -3.67
C GLY A 49 4.85 11.66 -2.56
N GLN A 50 4.65 12.03 -1.29
CA GLN A 50 5.09 11.25 -0.14
C GLN A 50 4.43 9.86 -0.13
N ILE A 51 3.12 9.81 -0.32
CA ILE A 51 2.39 8.54 -0.25
C ILE A 51 2.65 7.66 -1.47
N SER A 52 2.78 8.24 -2.67
CA SER A 52 3.16 7.47 -3.85
C SER A 52 4.52 6.80 -3.66
N SER A 53 5.49 7.48 -3.06
CA SER A 53 6.80 6.88 -2.73
C SER A 53 6.67 5.74 -1.72
N TYR A 54 5.83 5.94 -0.70
CA TYR A 54 5.58 4.93 0.34
C TYR A 54 4.93 3.66 -0.24
N LEU A 55 3.83 3.80 -0.97
CA LEU A 55 3.13 2.69 -1.62
C LEU A 55 4.03 1.97 -2.63
N TYR A 56 4.85 2.72 -3.38
CA TYR A 56 5.80 2.12 -4.31
C TYR A 56 6.79 1.19 -3.59
N ARG A 57 7.33 1.62 -2.45
CA ARG A 57 8.27 0.80 -1.66
C ARG A 57 7.61 -0.47 -1.13
N ILE A 58 6.42 -0.36 -0.52
CA ILE A 58 5.71 -1.55 -0.02
C ILE A 58 5.37 -2.52 -1.15
N ASN A 59 4.83 -2.00 -2.26
CA ASN A 59 4.51 -2.83 -3.42
C ASN A 59 5.74 -3.57 -3.93
N ARG A 60 6.89 -2.88 -3.99
CA ARG A 60 8.15 -3.49 -4.41
C ARG A 60 8.55 -4.64 -3.49
N GLU A 61 8.55 -4.45 -2.18
CA GLU A 61 8.94 -5.50 -1.24
C GLU A 61 8.01 -6.72 -1.30
N ILE A 62 6.68 -6.51 -1.42
CA ILE A 62 5.71 -7.60 -1.56
C ILE A 62 5.92 -8.37 -2.87
N ILE A 63 6.07 -7.66 -3.99
CA ILE A 63 6.27 -8.30 -5.30
C ILE A 63 7.60 -9.06 -5.32
N THR A 64 8.66 -8.48 -4.76
CA THR A 64 9.96 -9.14 -4.66
C THR A 64 9.86 -10.41 -3.82
N SER A 65 9.33 -10.34 -2.60
CA SER A 65 9.09 -11.50 -1.75
C SER A 65 8.31 -12.60 -2.48
N HIS A 66 7.20 -12.24 -3.12
CA HIS A 66 6.36 -13.19 -3.82
C HIS A 66 7.08 -13.89 -4.99
N ILE A 67 7.83 -13.12 -5.80
CA ILE A 67 8.60 -13.67 -6.92
C ILE A 67 9.72 -14.58 -6.42
N ASP A 68 10.41 -14.17 -5.36
CA ASP A 68 11.51 -14.94 -4.76
C ASP A 68 10.99 -16.26 -4.18
N THR A 69 9.89 -16.24 -3.43
CA THR A 69 9.25 -17.46 -2.90
C THR A 69 8.67 -18.34 -4.01
N TYR A 70 8.11 -17.76 -5.08
CA TYR A 70 7.69 -18.53 -6.25
C TYR A 70 8.88 -19.25 -6.90
N ALA A 71 9.99 -18.54 -7.11
CA ALA A 71 11.20 -19.09 -7.68
C ALA A 71 11.81 -20.18 -6.79
N PHE A 72 11.78 -19.99 -5.47
CA PHE A 72 12.19 -20.98 -4.49
C PHE A 72 11.35 -22.27 -4.60
N ILE A 73 10.02 -22.17 -4.50
CA ILE A 73 9.11 -23.32 -4.56
C ILE A 73 9.31 -24.09 -5.86
N LYS A 74 9.41 -23.37 -6.98
CA LYS A 74 9.64 -23.99 -8.29
C LYS A 74 10.98 -24.71 -8.36
N THR A 75 12.07 -24.05 -7.95
CA THR A 75 13.42 -24.60 -8.09
C THR A 75 13.63 -25.79 -7.16
N ARG A 76 13.36 -25.59 -5.86
CA ARG A 76 13.46 -26.65 -4.85
C ARG A 76 12.48 -27.79 -5.12
N GLY A 77 11.31 -27.47 -5.68
CA GLY A 77 10.33 -28.46 -6.15
C GLY A 77 10.87 -29.39 -7.24
N ILE A 78 11.57 -28.83 -8.23
CA ILE A 78 12.22 -29.57 -9.31
C ILE A 78 13.39 -30.40 -8.77
N ASP A 79 14.24 -29.80 -7.92
CA ASP A 79 15.39 -30.48 -7.33
C ASP A 79 14.95 -31.71 -6.52
N ALA A 80 13.96 -31.55 -5.63
CA ALA A 80 13.41 -32.65 -4.84
C ALA A 80 12.83 -33.77 -5.70
N LEU A 81 12.12 -33.41 -6.79
CA LEU A 81 11.60 -34.41 -7.73
C LEU A 81 12.73 -35.14 -8.46
N ALA A 82 13.80 -34.44 -8.82
CA ALA A 82 14.97 -35.06 -9.44
C ALA A 82 15.65 -36.05 -8.48
N GLU A 83 15.74 -35.71 -7.19
CA GLU A 83 16.26 -36.61 -6.15
C GLU A 83 15.37 -37.86 -5.98
N ILE A 84 14.05 -37.70 -5.94
CA ILE A 84 13.10 -38.83 -5.91
C ILE A 84 13.27 -39.72 -7.14
N ASN A 85 13.46 -39.13 -8.32
CA ASN A 85 13.63 -39.85 -9.58
C ASN A 85 15.00 -40.52 -9.72
N ALA A 86 16.00 -40.10 -8.94
CA ALA A 86 17.31 -40.73 -8.91
C ALA A 86 17.31 -42.08 -8.16
N ILE A 87 16.26 -42.37 -7.38
CA ILE A 87 16.10 -43.65 -6.69
C ILE A 87 15.80 -44.76 -7.72
N PRO A 88 16.60 -45.83 -7.78
CA PRO A 88 16.36 -46.94 -8.69
C PRO A 88 15.00 -47.59 -8.47
N GLU A 89 14.22 -47.68 -9.55
CA GLU A 89 12.90 -48.29 -9.53
C GLU A 89 13.02 -49.80 -9.75
N THR A 90 12.47 -50.57 -8.82
CA THR A 90 12.39 -52.04 -8.86
C THR A 90 10.92 -52.48 -8.77
N PRO A 91 10.59 -53.73 -9.14
CA PRO A 91 9.22 -54.22 -9.03
C PRO A 91 8.62 -54.11 -7.62
N ASN A 92 9.46 -54.12 -6.57
CA ASN A 92 9.02 -54.05 -5.18
C ASN A 92 8.72 -52.62 -4.69
N ASN A 93 9.30 -51.60 -5.32
CA ASN A 93 9.18 -50.19 -4.88
C ASN A 93 8.45 -49.29 -5.90
N ALA A 94 8.17 -49.77 -7.11
CA ALA A 94 7.58 -49.00 -8.21
C ALA A 94 6.24 -48.34 -7.84
N GLU A 95 5.34 -49.06 -7.18
CA GLU A 95 4.05 -48.50 -6.75
C GLU A 95 4.22 -47.38 -5.71
N CYS A 96 5.15 -47.57 -4.76
CA CYS A 96 5.45 -46.60 -3.70
C CYS A 96 6.03 -45.31 -4.30
N LEU A 97 7.05 -45.42 -5.17
CA LEU A 97 7.69 -44.28 -5.83
C LEU A 97 6.72 -43.58 -6.80
N GLY A 98 5.93 -44.33 -7.57
CA GLY A 98 4.92 -43.77 -8.46
C GLY A 98 3.86 -42.94 -7.72
N SER A 99 3.35 -43.46 -6.59
CA SER A 99 2.42 -42.72 -5.73
C SER A 99 3.05 -41.45 -5.16
N LEU A 100 4.32 -41.53 -4.74
CA LEU A 100 5.05 -40.39 -4.18
C LEU A 100 5.30 -39.28 -5.22
N ARG A 101 5.66 -39.63 -6.46
CA ARG A 101 5.79 -38.67 -7.58
C ARG A 101 4.47 -37.96 -7.88
N ASN A 102 3.37 -38.70 -7.98
CA ASN A 102 2.04 -38.13 -8.23
C ASN A 102 1.61 -37.19 -7.09
N ARG A 103 1.89 -37.59 -5.85
CA ARG A 103 1.62 -36.75 -4.68
C ARG A 103 2.47 -35.48 -4.69
N TRP A 104 3.75 -35.58 -5.06
CA TRP A 104 4.65 -34.43 -5.10
C TRP A 104 4.16 -33.34 -6.05
N ASP A 105 3.72 -33.72 -7.25
CA ASP A 105 3.14 -32.78 -8.22
C ASP A 105 1.91 -32.02 -7.64
N LEU A 106 1.05 -32.74 -6.93
CA LEU A 106 -0.09 -32.14 -6.21
C LEU A 106 0.36 -31.22 -5.09
N GLN A 107 1.43 -31.55 -4.36
CA GLN A 107 1.94 -30.69 -3.29
C GLN A 107 2.50 -29.38 -3.85
N VAL A 108 3.35 -29.43 -4.87
CA VAL A 108 3.88 -28.22 -5.53
C VAL A 108 2.73 -27.32 -6.00
N THR A 109 1.70 -27.90 -6.62
CA THR A 109 0.51 -27.17 -7.06
C THR A 109 -0.24 -26.51 -5.88
N ARG A 110 -0.42 -27.23 -4.77
CA ARG A 110 -1.05 -26.69 -3.56
C ARG A 110 -0.26 -25.52 -2.97
N TYR A 111 1.05 -25.64 -2.89
CA TYR A 111 1.91 -24.54 -2.43
C TYR A 111 1.81 -23.33 -3.37
N GLY A 112 1.73 -23.54 -4.69
CA GLY A 112 1.44 -22.47 -5.65
C GLY A 112 0.11 -21.74 -5.39
N HIS A 113 -0.97 -22.47 -5.10
CA HIS A 113 -2.26 -21.85 -4.73
C HIS A 113 -2.22 -21.09 -3.40
N ARG A 114 -1.50 -21.61 -2.42
CA ARG A 114 -1.30 -20.93 -1.13
C ARG A 114 -0.51 -19.63 -1.31
N LEU A 115 0.55 -19.65 -2.13
CA LEU A 115 1.32 -18.45 -2.48
C LEU A 115 0.45 -17.40 -3.18
N ALA A 116 -0.41 -17.81 -4.12
CA ALA A 116 -1.37 -16.90 -4.76
C ALA A 116 -2.36 -16.28 -3.76
N THR A 117 -2.71 -17.01 -2.70
CA THR A 117 -3.57 -16.49 -1.63
C THR A 117 -2.84 -15.44 -0.78
N CYS A 118 -1.55 -15.66 -0.48
CA CYS A 118 -0.71 -14.70 0.25
C CYS A 118 -0.69 -13.33 -0.46
N VAL A 119 -0.32 -13.30 -1.75
CA VAL A 119 -0.25 -12.04 -2.51
C VAL A 119 -1.61 -11.36 -2.67
N ASN A 120 -2.69 -12.13 -2.80
CA ASN A 120 -4.03 -11.56 -2.90
C ASN A 120 -4.47 -10.86 -1.60
N ASN A 121 -4.10 -11.39 -0.44
CA ASN A 121 -4.38 -10.75 0.85
C ASN A 121 -3.63 -9.42 0.98
N ALA A 122 -2.34 -9.40 0.60
CA ALA A 122 -1.55 -8.18 0.58
C ALA A 122 -2.12 -7.14 -0.41
N TYR A 123 -2.51 -7.59 -1.61
CA TYR A 123 -3.13 -6.72 -2.62
C TYR A 123 -4.46 -6.11 -2.15
N ARG A 124 -5.30 -6.85 -1.41
CA ARG A 124 -6.55 -6.32 -0.87
C ARG A 124 -6.32 -5.15 0.09
N LEU A 125 -5.31 -5.23 0.95
CA LEU A 125 -4.95 -4.13 1.85
C LEU A 125 -4.47 -2.91 1.06
N LEU A 126 -3.54 -3.11 0.14
CA LEU A 126 -2.99 -2.04 -0.71
C LEU A 126 -4.05 -1.35 -1.55
N ARG A 127 -5.02 -2.12 -2.07
CA ARG A 127 -6.17 -1.58 -2.78
C ARG A 127 -7.00 -0.67 -1.87
N GLY A 128 -7.24 -1.07 -0.62
CA GLY A 128 -7.95 -0.25 0.36
C GLY A 128 -7.26 1.09 0.61
N TRP A 129 -5.93 1.08 0.77
CA TRP A 129 -5.16 2.32 0.89
C TRP A 129 -5.25 3.20 -0.35
N ASN A 130 -5.17 2.61 -1.55
CA ASN A 130 -5.31 3.35 -2.80
C ASN A 130 -6.71 3.98 -2.96
N GLU A 131 -7.77 3.24 -2.59
CA GLU A 131 -9.13 3.76 -2.59
C GLU A 131 -9.30 4.93 -1.61
N PHE A 132 -8.77 4.79 -0.38
CA PHE A 132 -8.78 5.85 0.61
C PHE A 132 -8.04 7.10 0.13
N LEU A 133 -6.88 6.93 -0.53
CA LEU A 133 -6.11 8.04 -1.09
C LEU A 133 -6.83 8.77 -2.21
N ASN A 134 -7.49 8.03 -3.11
CA ASN A 134 -8.28 8.65 -4.16
C ASN A 134 -9.43 9.47 -3.58
N ASN A 135 -10.06 8.99 -2.51
CA ASN A 135 -11.11 9.75 -1.80
C ASN A 135 -10.52 11.01 -1.15
N LEU A 136 -9.38 10.91 -0.47
CA LEU A 136 -8.71 12.07 0.12
C LEU A 136 -8.35 13.11 -0.94
N HIS A 137 -7.78 12.68 -2.07
CA HIS A 137 -7.43 13.60 -3.16
C HIS A 137 -8.67 14.25 -3.79
N ALA A 138 -9.78 13.51 -3.96
CA ALA A 138 -11.02 14.06 -4.47
C ALA A 138 -11.56 15.18 -3.56
N ILE A 139 -11.56 14.96 -2.24
CA ILE A 139 -11.95 15.98 -1.25
C ILE A 139 -11.04 17.21 -1.35
N GLY A 140 -9.73 16.99 -1.38
CA GLY A 140 -8.73 18.05 -1.49
C GLY A 140 -8.90 18.90 -2.75
N GLN A 141 -9.11 18.27 -3.91
CA GLN A 141 -9.34 18.96 -5.18
C GLN A 141 -10.62 19.80 -5.18
N VAL A 142 -11.71 19.28 -4.59
CA VAL A 142 -12.96 20.04 -4.46
C VAL A 142 -12.74 21.30 -3.64
N ALA A 143 -12.04 21.21 -2.50
CA ALA A 143 -11.73 22.37 -1.66
C ALA A 143 -10.81 23.37 -2.40
N GLY A 144 -9.77 22.90 -3.09
CA GLY A 144 -8.87 23.72 -3.92
C GLY A 144 -9.60 24.54 -4.99
N ASN A 145 -10.51 23.87 -5.72
CA ASN A 145 -11.32 24.51 -6.75
C ASN A 145 -12.32 25.52 -6.18
N GLN A 146 -12.87 25.28 -4.98
CA GLN A 146 -13.79 26.22 -4.34
C GLN A 146 -13.09 27.53 -3.95
N VAL A 147 -11.81 27.50 -3.56
CA VAL A 147 -11.05 28.72 -3.24
C VAL A 147 -10.88 29.61 -4.46
N GLN A 148 -10.52 29.05 -5.62
CA GLN A 148 -10.38 29.81 -6.87
C GLN A 148 -11.68 30.52 -7.28
N ASN A 149 -12.82 29.84 -7.08
CA ASN A 149 -14.12 30.32 -7.53
C ASN A 149 -14.82 31.23 -6.52
N LEU A 150 -14.25 31.42 -5.32
CA LEU A 150 -14.93 32.08 -4.23
C LEU A 150 -15.22 33.56 -4.50
N GLY A 151 -14.26 34.28 -5.08
CA GLY A 151 -14.45 35.69 -5.43
C GLY A 151 -15.58 35.90 -6.45
N VAL A 152 -15.68 35.04 -7.46
CA VAL A 152 -16.75 35.08 -8.47
C VAL A 152 -18.10 34.71 -7.85
N LYS A 153 -18.14 33.69 -7.00
CA LYS A 153 -19.34 33.27 -6.27
C LYS A 153 -19.91 34.42 -5.45
N VAL A 154 -19.09 35.05 -4.60
CA VAL A 154 -19.52 36.16 -3.75
C VAL A 154 -20.02 37.34 -4.59
N LEU A 155 -19.35 37.68 -5.69
CA LEU A 155 -19.83 38.72 -6.61
C LEU A 155 -21.19 38.38 -7.23
N SER A 156 -21.43 37.10 -7.59
CA SER A 156 -22.68 36.67 -8.21
C SER A 156 -23.86 36.54 -7.24
N GLU A 157 -23.59 36.27 -5.96
CA GLU A 157 -24.62 36.06 -4.92
C GLU A 157 -24.98 37.35 -4.16
N THR A 158 -24.25 38.44 -4.39
CA THR A 158 -24.51 39.72 -3.72
C THR A 158 -25.51 40.54 -4.54
N GLU A 159 -26.78 40.53 -4.11
CA GLU A 159 -27.86 41.26 -4.80
C GLU A 159 -27.88 42.77 -4.49
N ILE A 160 -27.39 43.18 -3.32
CA ILE A 160 -27.38 44.58 -2.85
C ILE A 160 -26.02 44.91 -2.24
N PHE A 161 -25.37 45.96 -2.75
CA PHE A 161 -24.12 46.50 -2.23
C PHE A 161 -24.38 47.56 -1.15
N ASP A 162 -24.01 47.23 0.09
CA ASP A 162 -24.33 47.96 1.32
C ASP A 162 -23.10 48.65 1.93
N GLY A 163 -21.98 48.72 1.20
CA GLY A 163 -20.82 49.53 1.59
C GLY A 163 -19.46 48.93 1.22
N ARG A 164 -18.41 49.75 1.36
CA ARG A 164 -17.07 49.48 0.81
C ARG A 164 -16.41 48.19 1.30
N ASN A 165 -16.77 47.71 2.49
CA ASN A 165 -16.16 46.54 3.13
C ASN A 165 -16.97 45.25 2.98
N GLN A 166 -18.13 45.28 2.32
CA GLN A 166 -19.01 44.12 2.27
C GLN A 166 -18.37 42.93 1.53
N PHE A 167 -17.82 43.15 0.34
CA PHE A 167 -17.19 42.08 -0.45
C PHE A 167 -15.97 41.45 0.24
N PRO A 168 -14.98 42.22 0.75
CA PRO A 168 -13.86 41.65 1.49
C PRO A 168 -14.30 40.84 2.71
N VAL A 169 -15.31 41.32 3.45
CA VAL A 169 -15.83 40.61 4.63
C VAL A 169 -16.51 39.29 4.23
N MET A 170 -17.30 39.27 3.16
CA MET A 170 -17.97 38.06 2.67
C MET A 170 -16.96 37.05 2.12
N ILE A 171 -16.00 37.49 1.31
CA ILE A 171 -14.92 36.64 0.79
C ILE A 171 -14.12 36.04 1.96
N ASN A 172 -13.71 36.86 2.94
CA ASN A 172 -12.92 36.38 4.08
C ASN A 172 -13.70 35.44 5.00
N ARG A 173 -15.01 35.65 5.14
CA ARG A 173 -15.87 34.72 5.89
C ARG A 173 -15.93 33.36 5.22
N GLU A 174 -16.22 33.31 3.93
CA GLU A 174 -16.30 32.06 3.18
C GLU A 174 -14.92 31.38 3.09
N LEU A 175 -13.85 32.16 2.94
CA LEU A 175 -12.47 31.66 2.92
C LEU A 175 -12.13 30.95 4.24
N ARG A 176 -12.56 31.50 5.38
CA ARG A 176 -12.39 30.84 6.70
C ARG A 176 -13.13 29.51 6.78
N ILE A 177 -14.29 29.38 6.14
CA ILE A 177 -15.05 28.13 6.10
C ILE A 177 -14.27 27.10 5.27
N LEU A 178 -13.79 27.48 4.08
CA LEU A 178 -12.98 26.62 3.23
C LEU A 178 -11.66 26.21 3.89
N LEU A 179 -11.00 27.15 4.58
CA LEU A 179 -9.80 26.86 5.37
C LEU A 179 -10.05 25.81 6.45
N LYS A 180 -11.20 25.84 7.15
CA LYS A 180 -11.55 24.81 8.13
C LYS A 180 -11.72 23.44 7.50
N VAL A 181 -12.41 23.36 6.36
CA VAL A 181 -12.58 22.10 5.61
C VAL A 181 -11.22 21.55 5.17
N PHE A 182 -10.34 22.42 4.66
CA PHE A 182 -9.00 22.03 4.25
C PHE A 182 -8.12 21.59 5.42
N LEU A 183 -8.19 22.26 6.57
CA LEU A 183 -7.46 21.83 7.77
C LEU A 183 -7.93 20.46 8.24
N SER A 184 -9.24 20.19 8.22
CA SER A 184 -9.76 18.85 8.49
C SER A 184 -9.28 17.81 7.47
N TYR A 185 -9.20 18.16 6.17
CA TYR A 185 -8.57 17.31 5.17
C TYR A 185 -7.10 17.01 5.51
N ARG A 186 -6.34 18.04 5.88
CA ARG A 186 -4.93 17.90 6.26
C ARG A 186 -4.79 16.99 7.48
N ASP A 187 -5.60 17.17 8.51
CA ASP A 187 -5.56 16.33 9.71
C ASP A 187 -5.87 14.86 9.38
N LEU A 188 -6.82 14.61 8.49
CA LEU A 188 -7.11 13.25 7.98
C LEU A 188 -5.94 12.67 7.19
N PHE A 189 -5.28 13.50 6.38
CA PHE A 189 -4.11 13.09 5.62
C PHE A 189 -2.93 12.77 6.53
N ASP A 190 -2.61 13.66 7.47
CA ASP A 190 -1.51 13.50 8.43
C ASP A 190 -1.76 12.26 9.30
N GLY A 191 -3.00 12.04 9.74
CA GLY A 191 -3.38 10.83 10.48
C GLY A 191 -3.21 9.54 9.67
N PHE A 192 -3.60 9.54 8.38
CA PHE A 192 -3.35 8.40 7.50
C PHE A 192 -1.86 8.17 7.25
N LEU A 193 -1.10 9.24 7.03
CA LEU A 193 0.34 9.16 6.83
C LEU A 193 1.03 8.61 8.09
N ASP A 194 0.61 9.03 9.28
CA ASP A 194 1.11 8.50 10.54
C ASP A 194 0.74 7.01 10.67
N GLU A 195 -0.51 6.62 10.40
CA GLU A 195 -0.96 5.22 10.45
C GLU A 195 -0.12 4.31 9.55
N ILE A 196 0.13 4.74 8.30
CA ILE A 196 0.94 3.94 7.40
C ILE A 196 2.43 4.04 7.76
N SER A 197 2.95 5.20 8.15
CA SER A 197 4.41 5.41 8.29
C SER A 197 4.99 4.99 9.64
N GLU A 198 4.22 5.07 10.73
CA GLU A 198 4.69 4.80 12.10
C GLU A 198 5.19 3.36 12.25
N ASP A 199 4.63 2.43 11.47
CA ASP A 199 5.04 1.03 11.48
C ASP A 199 5.27 0.40 10.11
N TYR A 200 5.88 1.16 9.20
CA TYR A 200 6.21 0.70 7.85
C TYR A 200 6.97 -0.64 7.80
N LEU A 201 7.96 -0.81 8.68
CA LEU A 201 8.78 -2.02 8.68
C LEU A 201 8.00 -3.24 9.18
N ASN A 202 7.17 -3.10 10.22
CA ASN A 202 6.33 -4.23 10.63
C ASN A 202 5.23 -4.48 9.60
N THR A 203 4.69 -3.45 8.98
CA THR A 203 3.68 -3.62 7.93
C THR A 203 4.25 -4.41 6.75
N ILE A 204 5.47 -4.12 6.30
CA ILE A 204 6.14 -4.95 5.29
C ILE A 204 6.32 -6.37 5.81
N ARG A 205 6.86 -6.52 7.02
CA ARG A 205 7.12 -7.83 7.64
C ARG A 205 5.85 -8.68 7.68
N ASP A 206 4.74 -8.13 8.13
CA ASP A 206 3.45 -8.81 8.24
C ASP A 206 2.88 -9.15 6.85
N LEU A 207 3.08 -8.28 5.86
CA LEU A 207 2.63 -8.51 4.48
C LEU A 207 3.42 -9.59 3.74
N ILE A 208 4.70 -9.76 4.06
CA ILE A 208 5.56 -10.81 3.46
C ILE A 208 5.65 -12.08 4.34
N GLU A 209 5.15 -12.04 5.57
CA GLU A 209 5.25 -13.17 6.51
C GLU A 209 4.63 -14.44 5.94
N CYS A 210 3.50 -14.32 5.23
CA CYS A 210 2.82 -15.44 4.59
C CYS A 210 3.75 -16.17 3.59
N ASP A 211 4.48 -15.43 2.77
CA ASP A 211 5.43 -15.99 1.79
C ASP A 211 6.60 -16.67 2.51
N GLN A 212 7.16 -16.02 3.54
CA GLN A 212 8.29 -16.56 4.31
C GLN A 212 7.92 -17.83 5.11
N VAL A 213 6.71 -17.87 5.67
CA VAL A 213 6.20 -19.08 6.34
C VAL A 213 6.03 -20.19 5.31
N LEU A 214 5.49 -19.88 4.14
CA LEU A 214 5.28 -20.85 3.08
C LEU A 214 6.60 -21.46 2.58
N GLU A 215 7.65 -20.64 2.45
CA GLU A 215 9.00 -21.10 2.11
C GLU A 215 9.52 -22.14 3.11
N ARG A 216 9.44 -21.84 4.41
CA ARG A 216 9.86 -22.76 5.48
C ARG A 216 9.07 -24.06 5.51
N GLU A 217 7.76 -23.97 5.35
CA GLU A 217 6.89 -25.14 5.30
C GLU A 217 7.18 -26.01 4.07
N PHE A 218 7.46 -25.39 2.92
CA PHE A 218 7.80 -26.12 1.71
C PHE A 218 9.11 -26.88 1.86
N GLU A 219 10.14 -26.26 2.43
CA GLU A 219 11.42 -26.94 2.70
C GLU A 219 11.24 -28.13 3.66
N ALA A 220 10.42 -27.98 4.70
CA ALA A 220 10.10 -29.09 5.61
C ALA A 220 9.33 -30.22 4.89
N GLU A 221 8.39 -29.90 4.00
CA GLU A 221 7.69 -30.91 3.20
C GLU A 221 8.65 -31.63 2.25
N ILE A 222 9.62 -30.95 1.63
CA ILE A 222 10.67 -31.59 0.83
C ILE A 222 11.38 -32.66 1.65
N GLU A 223 11.86 -32.31 2.85
CA GLU A 223 12.60 -33.24 3.70
C GLU A 223 11.76 -34.48 4.06
N VAL A 224 10.47 -34.27 4.37
CA VAL A 224 9.52 -35.35 4.65
C VAL A 224 9.35 -36.27 3.44
N GLU A 225 9.25 -35.73 2.24
CA GLU A 225 9.01 -36.53 1.02
C GLU A 225 10.27 -37.26 0.56
N LEU A 226 11.45 -36.65 0.69
CA LEU A 226 12.73 -37.32 0.43
C LEU A 226 12.93 -38.50 1.39
N ASN A 227 12.65 -38.32 2.68
CA ASN A 227 12.69 -39.41 3.66
C ASN A 227 11.72 -40.55 3.32
N ARG A 228 10.51 -40.23 2.83
CA ARG A 228 9.56 -41.25 2.37
C ARG A 228 10.05 -41.98 1.12
N ALA A 229 10.68 -41.26 0.19
CA ALA A 229 11.25 -41.86 -1.01
C ALA A 229 12.38 -42.85 -0.65
N GLN A 230 13.24 -42.49 0.31
CA GLN A 230 14.27 -43.40 0.85
C GLN A 230 13.65 -44.64 1.52
N ASN A 231 12.55 -44.48 2.26
CA ASN A 231 11.82 -45.61 2.83
C ASN A 231 11.20 -46.52 1.77
N CYS A 232 10.70 -45.97 0.65
CA CYS A 232 10.28 -46.78 -0.50
C CYS A 232 11.46 -47.61 -1.05
N ALA A 233 12.65 -47.01 -1.14
CA ALA A 233 13.85 -47.72 -1.61
C ALA A 233 14.24 -48.89 -0.69
N ALA A 234 14.06 -48.73 0.63
CA ALA A 234 14.39 -49.77 1.61
C ALA A 234 13.50 -51.02 1.53
N LEU A 235 12.30 -50.93 0.94
CA LEU A 235 11.41 -52.08 0.72
C LEU A 235 12.06 -53.16 -0.15
N ASP A 236 12.95 -52.76 -1.05
CA ASP A 236 13.68 -53.66 -1.95
C ASP A 236 14.72 -54.51 -1.19
N ASN A 237 15.45 -53.90 -0.26
CA ASN A 237 16.48 -54.57 0.56
C ASN A 237 15.90 -55.65 1.48
N THR A 238 14.65 -55.48 1.94
CA THR A 238 13.96 -56.48 2.78
C THR A 238 13.45 -57.69 2.00
N ALA A 239 13.24 -57.57 0.69
CA ALA A 239 12.83 -58.67 -0.17
C ALA A 239 14.04 -59.55 -0.57
N GLU A 240 15.19 -58.95 -0.87
CA GLU A 240 16.43 -59.69 -1.17
C GLU A 240 16.94 -60.51 0.02
N GLN A 241 16.82 -60.02 1.26
CA GLN A 241 17.24 -60.77 2.45
C GLN A 241 16.42 -62.04 2.73
N LYS A 242 15.19 -62.14 2.19
CA LYS A 242 14.35 -63.35 2.30
C LYS A 242 14.65 -64.39 1.22
N ALA A 243 15.43 -64.05 0.20
CA ALA A 243 15.67 -64.89 -0.97
C ALA A 243 17.00 -65.64 -0.95
N VAL A 244 17.72 -65.68 0.19
CA VAL A 244 18.91 -66.54 0.35
C VAL A 244 18.43 -67.98 0.62
N PRO A 245 18.57 -68.92 -0.32
CA PRO A 245 18.26 -70.32 -0.07
C PRO A 245 19.44 -70.95 0.68
N LEU A 246 19.14 -71.70 1.74
CA LEU A 246 20.05 -72.71 2.31
C LEU A 246 20.26 -73.86 1.31
#